data_AF-A0A3C0TUP3-F1
#
_entry.id   AF-A0A3C0TUP3-F1
#
_cell.length_a   1.000
_cell.length_b   1.000
_cell.length_c   1.000
_cell.angle_alpha   90.00
_cell.angle_beta   90.00
_cell.angle_gamma   90.00
#
_symmetry.space_group_name_H-M   'P 1'
#
loop_
_entity.id
_entity.type
_entity.pdbx_description
1 polymer ?
#
loop_
_entity_poly.entity_id
_entity_poly.type
_entity_poly.pdbx_seq_one_letter_code
_entity_poly.pdbx_strand_id
1 'polypeptide(L)'
;MIRAVIWDFGGVLTSSPFEAFNRYEAANHLPANFIRGVNTVNPDANAWARFERSEISMSEFDALFAEESAARGYRIPGRDVVALLGGDVRPEMAAALRHCAARYRVACITNNVRAGRGPG
;
A
#
# COMPACT_ATOMS: atom_id res chain seq x y z
N MET A 1 -0.48 -1.97 33.65
CA MET A 1 -0.80 -3.29 33.08
C MET A 1 -1.38 -3.08 31.68
N ILE A 2 -0.90 -3.79 30.66
CA ILE A 2 -1.41 -3.70 29.29
C ILE A 2 -2.73 -4.49 29.19
N ARG A 3 -3.75 -3.90 28.55
CA ARG A 3 -5.09 -4.51 28.37
C ARG A 3 -5.44 -4.89 26.94
N ALA A 4 -4.80 -4.25 25.97
CA ALA A 4 -5.03 -4.49 24.55
C ALA A 4 -3.75 -4.25 23.74
N VAL A 5 -3.67 -4.88 22.57
CA VAL A 5 -2.63 -4.68 21.56
C VAL A 5 -3.31 -4.34 20.24
N ILE A 6 -2.98 -3.19 19.67
CA ILE A 6 -3.47 -2.77 18.35
C ILE A 6 -2.40 -3.14 17.32
N TRP A 7 -2.86 -3.72 16.21
CA TRP A 7 -2.03 -4.18 15.11
C TRP A 7 -2.28 -3.34 13.88
N ASP A 8 -1.23 -2.97 13.17
CA ASP A 8 -1.34 -2.52 11.78
C ASP A 8 -1.28 -3.74 10.84
N PHE A 9 -1.68 -3.56 9.59
CA PHE A 9 -1.70 -4.61 8.58
C PHE A 9 -0.46 -4.55 7.70
N GLY A 10 -0.32 -3.52 6.86
CA GLY A 10 0.79 -3.36 5.93
C GLY A 10 2.14 -3.12 6.63
N GLY A 11 3.15 -3.93 6.33
CA GLY A 11 4.47 -3.85 6.97
C GLY A 11 4.54 -4.47 8.37
N VAL A 12 3.41 -4.85 8.97
CA VAL A 12 3.33 -5.54 10.26
C VAL A 12 2.86 -6.97 10.06
N LEU A 13 1.58 -7.19 9.72
CA LEU A 13 1.05 -8.53 9.43
C LEU A 13 1.41 -9.01 8.03
N THR A 14 1.56 -8.10 7.07
CA THR A 14 2.06 -8.38 5.72
C THR A 14 3.39 -7.68 5.45
N SER A 15 4.09 -8.08 4.38
CA SER A 15 5.24 -7.34 3.87
C SER A 15 4.88 -5.89 3.57
N SER A 16 5.84 -4.98 3.69
CA SER A 16 5.58 -3.56 3.38
C SER A 16 5.30 -3.37 1.88
N PRO A 17 4.28 -2.59 1.49
CA PRO A 17 4.07 -2.22 0.09
C PRO A 17 5.28 -1.50 -0.51
N PHE A 18 6.10 -0.83 0.31
CA PHE A 18 7.33 -0.18 -0.16
C PHE A 18 8.39 -1.18 -0.63
N GLU A 19 8.45 -2.37 -0.03
CA GLU A 19 9.31 -3.44 -0.52
C GLU A 19 8.81 -3.96 -1.87
N ALA A 20 7.49 -4.09 -2.03
CA ALA A 20 6.89 -4.48 -3.29
C ALA A 20 7.15 -3.44 -4.40
N PHE A 21 7.04 -2.14 -4.08
CA PHE A 21 7.40 -1.04 -4.97
C PHE A 21 8.87 -1.12 -5.39
N ASN A 22 9.80 -1.29 -4.44
CA ASN A 22 11.22 -1.39 -4.76
C ASN A 22 11.54 -2.59 -5.66
N ARG A 23 10.88 -3.74 -5.44
CA ARG A 23 11.02 -4.92 -6.33
C ARG A 23 10.48 -4.64 -7.72
N TYR A 24 9.31 -4.00 -7.81
CA TYR A 24 8.72 -3.60 -9.09
C TYR A 24 9.62 -2.61 -9.84
N GLU A 25 10.16 -1.61 -9.14
CA GLU A 25 11.06 -0.61 -9.69
C GLU A 25 12.33 -1.26 -10.25
N ALA A 26 12.97 -2.14 -9.47
CA ALA A 26 14.15 -2.87 -9.92
C ALA A 26 13.87 -3.75 -11.14
N ALA A 27 12.74 -4.48 -11.16
CA ALA A 27 12.35 -5.33 -12.27
C ALA A 27 12.06 -4.54 -13.57
N ASN A 28 11.61 -3.29 -13.45
CA ASN A 28 11.27 -2.41 -14.57
C ASN A 28 12.36 -1.37 -14.87
N HIS A 29 13.55 -1.49 -14.28
CA HIS A 29 14.67 -0.55 -14.46
C HIS A 29 14.32 0.91 -14.10
N LEU A 30 13.49 1.09 -13.08
CA LEU A 30 13.08 2.40 -12.57
C LEU A 30 14.03 2.88 -11.47
N PRO A 31 14.16 4.21 -11.25
CA PRO A 31 14.87 4.74 -10.10
C PRO A 31 14.27 4.23 -8.78
N ALA A 32 15.11 3.98 -7.79
CA ALA A 32 14.65 3.55 -6.47
C ALA A 32 13.77 4.62 -5.80
N ASN A 33 12.67 4.20 -5.19
CA ASN A 33 11.62 5.04 -4.62
C ASN A 33 10.90 5.94 -5.64
N PHE A 34 10.94 5.64 -6.93
CA PHE A 34 10.23 6.42 -7.95
C PHE A 34 8.72 6.48 -7.70
N ILE A 35 8.05 5.35 -7.44
CA ILE A 35 6.61 5.29 -7.17
C ILE A 35 6.27 6.15 -5.95
N ARG A 36 7.07 6.03 -4.89
CA ARG A 36 6.92 6.85 -3.67
C ARG A 36 7.14 8.33 -3.96
N GLY A 37 8.11 8.65 -4.82
CA GLY A 37 8.38 10.01 -5.28
C GLY A 37 7.20 10.62 -6.04
N VAL A 38 6.49 9.84 -6.87
CA VAL A 38 5.26 10.29 -7.53
C VAL A 38 4.21 10.70 -6.48
N ASN A 39 3.97 9.84 -5.48
CA ASN A 39 3.00 10.08 -4.40
C ASN A 39 3.32 11.28 -3.50
N THR A 40 4.58 11.73 -3.46
CA THR A 40 5.00 12.87 -2.61
C THR A 40 4.86 14.23 -3.27
N VAL A 41 4.67 14.28 -4.59
CA VAL A 41 4.53 15.56 -5.30
C VAL A 41 3.07 15.95 -5.36
N ASN A 42 2.79 17.19 -4.97
CA ASN A 42 1.42 17.68 -4.76
C ASN A 42 0.60 16.74 -3.87
N PRO A 43 1.04 16.50 -2.62
CA PRO A 43 0.52 15.42 -1.77
C PRO A 43 -0.96 15.58 -1.40
N ASP A 44 -1.54 16.77 -1.60
CA ASP A 44 -2.95 17.01 -1.33
C ASP A 44 -3.85 16.66 -2.52
N ALA A 45 -3.34 16.74 -3.74
CA ALA A 45 -4.17 16.68 -4.96
C ALA A 45 -3.70 15.68 -6.03
N ASN A 46 -2.59 14.97 -5.80
CA ASN A 46 -2.15 13.93 -6.72
C ASN A 46 -3.12 12.74 -6.78
N ALA A 47 -2.96 11.89 -7.80
CA ALA A 47 -3.82 10.74 -8.04
C ALA A 47 -3.92 9.84 -6.81
N TRP A 48 -2.80 9.59 -6.13
CA TRP A 48 -2.76 8.75 -4.93
C TRP A 48 -3.59 9.34 -3.79
N ALA A 49 -3.42 10.61 -3.47
CA ALA A 49 -4.14 11.29 -2.40
C ALA A 49 -5.65 11.33 -2.66
N ARG A 50 -6.05 11.61 -3.90
CA ARG A 50 -7.46 11.59 -4.32
C ARG A 50 -8.04 10.17 -4.25
N PHE A 51 -7.28 9.16 -4.64
CA PHE A 51 -7.69 7.77 -4.58
C PHE A 51 -7.84 7.27 -3.13
N GLU A 52 -6.90 7.63 -2.25
CA GLU A 52 -6.95 7.30 -0.82
C GLU A 52 -8.19 7.90 -0.15
N ARG A 53 -8.56 9.14 -0.51
CA ARG A 53 -9.80 9.79 -0.06
C ARG A 53 -11.07 9.31 -0.77
N SER A 54 -10.96 8.32 -1.66
CA SER A 54 -12.07 7.79 -2.47
C SER A 54 -12.78 8.87 -3.32
N GLU A 55 -12.06 9.92 -3.71
CA GLU A 55 -12.57 11.01 -4.57
C GLU A 55 -12.59 10.62 -6.05
N ILE A 56 -11.83 9.58 -6.41
CA ILE A 56 -11.72 9.04 -7.77
C ILE A 56 -11.83 7.52 -7.78
N SER A 57 -12.36 6.97 -8.87
CA SER A 57 -12.45 5.54 -9.13
C SER A 57 -11.10 4.90 -9.42
N MET A 58 -11.06 3.56 -9.41
CA MET A 58 -9.87 2.79 -9.80
C MET A 58 -9.44 3.08 -11.24
N SER A 59 -10.37 3.25 -12.19
CA SER A 59 -10.06 3.58 -13.58
C SER A 59 -9.48 4.99 -13.74
N GLU A 60 -10.00 5.96 -12.98
CA GLU A 60 -9.46 7.32 -12.95
C GLU A 60 -8.08 7.34 -12.32
N PHE A 61 -7.88 6.59 -11.23
CA PHE A 61 -6.56 6.44 -10.62
C PHE A 61 -5.55 5.80 -11.58
N ASP A 62 -5.95 4.75 -12.32
CA ASP A 62 -5.07 4.08 -13.30
C ASP A 62 -4.54 5.06 -14.35
N ALA A 63 -5.43 5.90 -14.89
CA ALA A 63 -5.08 6.90 -15.90
C ALA A 63 -4.24 8.06 -15.31
N LEU A 64 -4.71 8.67 -14.22
CA LEU A 64 -4.06 9.83 -13.61
C LEU A 64 -2.66 9.49 -13.09
N PHE A 65 -2.50 8.35 -12.43
CA PHE A 65 -1.19 7.93 -11.94
C PHE A 65 -0.20 7.68 -13.09
N ALA A 66 -0.68 7.12 -14.21
CA ALA A 66 0.14 6.93 -15.39
C ALA A 66 0.60 8.26 -16.01
N GLU A 67 -0.24 9.29 -15.99
CA GLU A 67 0.11 10.63 -16.45
C GLU A 67 1.11 11.32 -15.51
N GLU A 68 0.86 11.28 -14.20
CA GLU A 68 1.74 11.86 -13.18
C GLU A 68 3.13 11.22 -13.17
N SER A 69 3.19 9.89 -13.29
CA SER A 69 4.45 9.16 -13.39
C SER A 69 5.17 9.43 -14.72
N ALA A 70 4.45 9.45 -15.85
CA ALA A 70 5.02 9.78 -17.16
C ALA A 70 5.64 11.18 -17.20
N ALA A 71 5.01 12.17 -16.56
CA ALA A 71 5.55 13.53 -16.43
C ALA A 71 6.89 13.57 -15.66
N ARG A 72 7.24 12.49 -14.93
CA ARG A 72 8.50 12.32 -14.20
C ARG A 72 9.48 11.38 -14.89
N GLY A 73 9.19 10.98 -16.12
CA GLY A 73 10.09 10.20 -16.98
C GLY A 73 9.76 8.72 -17.12
N TYR A 74 8.82 8.17 -16.35
CA TYR A 74 8.46 6.75 -16.42
C TYR A 74 6.97 6.55 -16.24
N ARG A 75 6.28 6.01 -17.25
CA ARG A 75 4.85 5.75 -17.19
C ARG A 75 4.56 4.45 -16.45
N ILE A 76 3.80 4.53 -15.35
CA ILE A 76 3.38 3.38 -14.55
C ILE A 76 1.85 3.37 -14.46
N PRO A 77 1.16 2.31 -14.91
CA PRO A 77 -0.27 2.16 -14.69
C PRO A 77 -0.61 2.13 -13.20
N GLY A 78 -1.62 2.89 -12.75
CA GLY A 78 -2.04 2.87 -11.35
C GLY A 78 -2.54 1.49 -10.89
N ARG A 79 -3.11 0.68 -11.78
CA ARG A 79 -3.48 -0.72 -11.47
C ARG A 79 -2.31 -1.58 -11.02
N ASP A 80 -1.11 -1.35 -11.55
CA ASP A 80 0.08 -2.08 -11.17
C ASP A 80 0.49 -1.66 -9.75
N VAL A 81 0.40 -0.36 -9.42
CA VAL A 81 0.66 0.16 -8.07
C VAL A 81 -0.30 -0.45 -7.04
N VAL A 82 -1.59 -0.52 -7.37
CA VAL A 82 -2.60 -1.10 -6.47
C VAL A 82 -2.38 -2.60 -6.26
N ALA A 83 -2.00 -3.34 -7.30
CA ALA A 83 -1.71 -4.77 -7.19
C ALA A 83 -0.56 -5.07 -6.20
N LEU A 84 0.38 -4.14 -6.04
CA LEU A 84 1.52 -4.27 -5.13
C LEU A 84 1.17 -4.04 -3.65
N LEU A 85 -0.03 -3.52 -3.35
CA LEU A 85 -0.46 -3.24 -1.97
C LEU A 85 -0.84 -4.49 -1.17
N GLY A 86 -1.18 -5.59 -1.88
CA GLY A 86 -1.70 -6.81 -1.25
C GLY A 86 -0.75 -7.41 -0.21
N GLY A 87 0.57 -7.32 -0.44
CA GLY A 87 1.61 -7.84 0.44
C GLY A 87 1.53 -9.35 0.72
N ASP A 88 2.63 -9.94 1.16
CA ASP A 88 2.65 -11.34 1.59
C ASP A 88 2.47 -11.42 3.11
N VAL A 89 1.67 -12.36 3.60
CA VAL A 89 1.51 -12.59 5.05
C VAL A 89 2.85 -13.01 5.66
N ARG A 90 3.22 -12.39 6.77
CA ARG A 90 4.44 -12.69 7.54
C ARG A 90 4.15 -13.75 8.60
N PRO A 91 4.59 -15.02 8.45
CA PRO A 91 4.21 -16.11 9.34
C PRO A 91 4.58 -15.86 10.81
N GLU A 92 5.73 -15.20 11.05
CA GLU A 92 6.21 -14.85 12.38
C GLU A 92 5.30 -13.83 13.08
N MET A 93 4.77 -12.86 12.33
CA MET A 93 3.86 -11.85 12.87
C MET A 93 2.46 -12.41 13.09
N ALA A 94 2.00 -13.32 12.24
CA ALA A 94 0.78 -14.10 12.47
C ALA A 94 0.89 -14.97 13.74
N ALA A 95 2.06 -15.57 14.00
CA ALA A 95 2.30 -16.30 15.24
C ALA A 95 2.29 -15.38 16.47
N ALA A 96 2.92 -14.21 16.38
CA ALA A 96 2.90 -13.21 17.45
C ALA A 96 1.48 -12.73 17.77
N LEU A 97 0.65 -12.47 16.75
CA LEU A 97 -0.76 -12.13 16.92
C LEU A 97 -1.53 -13.20 17.69
N ARG A 98 -1.34 -14.49 17.34
CA ARG A 98 -1.97 -15.60 18.06
C ARG A 98 -1.57 -15.63 19.53
N HIS A 99 -0.30 -15.41 19.85
CA HIS A 99 0.17 -15.35 21.24
C HIS A 99 -0.40 -14.15 22.01
N CYS A 100 -0.51 -12.99 21.37
CA CYS A 100 -1.12 -11.81 22.00
C CYS A 100 -2.63 -11.99 22.20
N ALA A 101 -3.34 -12.54 21.22
CA ALA A 101 -4.78 -12.78 21.30
C ALA A 101 -5.18 -13.76 22.41
N ALA A 102 -4.27 -14.67 22.79
CA ALA A 102 -4.48 -15.57 23.92
C ALA A 102 -4.44 -14.87 25.30
N ARG A 103 -3.93 -13.62 25.38
CA ARG A 103 -3.66 -12.92 26.64
C ARG A 103 -4.25 -11.51 26.72
N TYR A 104 -4.51 -10.87 25.59
CA TYR A 104 -4.94 -9.49 25.48
C TYR A 104 -6.06 -9.35 24.46
N ARG A 105 -6.87 -8.29 24.59
CA ARG A 105 -7.76 -7.88 23.49
C ARG A 105 -6.92 -7.42 22.31
N VAL A 106 -7.21 -7.90 21.11
CA VAL A 106 -6.53 -7.48 19.88
C VAL A 106 -7.51 -6.79 18.93
N ALA A 107 -7.02 -5.79 18.21
CA ALA A 107 -7.73 -5.12 17.13
C ALA A 107 -6.74 -4.76 16.02
N CYS A 108 -7.20 -4.73 14.77
CA CYS A 108 -6.41 -4.28 13.63
C CYS A 108 -6.91 -2.90 13.18
N ILE A 109 -6.00 -1.95 13.00
CA ILE A 109 -6.28 -0.62 12.45
C ILE A 109 -5.26 -0.39 11.34
N THR A 110 -5.74 -0.20 10.10
CA THR A 110 -4.88 0.03 8.95
C THR A 110 -5.58 0.99 7.98
N ASN A 111 -4.79 1.81 7.28
CA ASN A 111 -5.30 2.63 6.19
C ASN A 111 -5.58 1.73 5.00
N ASN A 112 -6.85 1.59 4.62
CA ASN A 112 -7.25 0.74 3.51
C ASN A 112 -7.75 1.59 2.35
N VAL A 113 -7.20 1.36 1.16
CA VAL A 113 -7.68 1.96 -0.08
C VAL A 113 -8.78 1.06 -0.65
N ARG A 114 -9.94 1.62 -0.97
CA ARG A 114 -11.03 0.88 -1.64
C ARG A 114 -10.70 0.68 -3.13
N ALA A 115 -9.63 -0.04 -3.42
CA ALA A 115 -9.50 -0.72 -4.70
C ALA A 115 -10.54 -1.85 -4.71
N GLY A 116 -11.38 -1.93 -5.74
CA GLY A 116 -12.42 -2.96 -5.84
C GLY A 116 -11.91 -4.38 -5.54
N ARG A 117 -12.82 -5.26 -5.09
CA ARG A 117 -12.61 -6.67 -4.65
C ARG A 117 -11.14 -7.12 -4.61
N GLY A 118 -10.47 -6.85 -3.50
CA GLY A 118 -9.20 -7.50 -3.16
C GLY A 118 -9.37 -9.03 -3.06
N PRO A 119 -8.27 -9.79 -3.09
CA PRO A 119 -8.35 -11.24 -2.93
C PRO A 119 -8.93 -11.54 -1.54
N GLY A 120 -10.15 -12.10 -1.55
CA GLY A 120 -10.79 -12.65 -0.38
C GLY A 120 -10.22 -14.01 -0.02
#